data_AF-A0A524N0C9-F1
#
_entry.id   AF-A0A524N0C9-F1
#
_cell.length_a   1.000
_cell.length_b   1.000
_cell.length_c   1.000
_cell.angle_alpha   90.00
_cell.angle_beta   90.00
_cell.angle_gamma   90.00
#
_symmetry.space_group_name_H-M   'P 1'
#
loop_
_entity.id
_entity.type
_entity.pdbx_description
1 polymer ?
#
loop_
_entity_poly.entity_id
_entity_poly.type
_entity_poly.pdbx_seq_one_letter_code
_entity_poly.pdbx_strand_id
1 'polypeptide(L)'
;MSVQAWFSHDEISAVPGSTLTLPLTIHNLGDSTESYTIVPAGLAASWTNVSRGNLTLFGGSQEVIDIEVSPPELSTTTAGPTAIAIRIIPLGDADDAMVAETTLVVEPFDDCRIVALQPIQRSRHRATYEFMVENHGNTVASCRLHLIDSTDRVDGDFDPPAVGV
;
A
#
# COMPACT_ATOMS: atom_id res chain seq x y z
N MET A 1 20.88 8.95 22.65
CA MET A 1 20.83 8.05 21.48
C MET A 1 21.83 6.91 21.62
N SER A 2 21.47 5.90 22.40
CA SER A 2 22.25 4.66 22.57
C SER A 2 21.91 3.57 21.54
N VAL A 3 21.03 3.85 20.57
CA VAL A 3 20.56 2.88 19.57
C VAL A 3 20.63 3.45 18.16
N GLN A 4 21.00 2.59 17.21
CA GLN A 4 20.89 2.82 15.77
C GLN A 4 20.08 1.70 15.13
N ALA A 5 19.32 2.02 14.08
CA ALA A 5 18.64 1.02 13.29
C ALA A 5 18.53 1.46 11.83
N TRP A 6 18.61 0.50 10.91
CA TRP A 6 18.54 0.75 9.47
C TRP A 6 18.03 -0.47 8.72
N PHE A 7 17.31 -0.22 7.63
CA PHE A 7 16.91 -1.26 6.70
C PHE A 7 18.07 -1.65 5.78
N SER A 8 18.04 -2.89 5.29
CA SER A 8 19.03 -3.39 4.32
C SER A 8 18.91 -2.78 2.92
N HIS A 9 17.74 -2.23 2.58
CA HIS A 9 17.43 -1.65 1.28
C HIS A 9 16.74 -0.30 1.47
N ASP A 10 17.08 0.65 0.61
CA ASP A 10 16.52 2.01 0.65
C ASP A 10 15.17 2.12 -0.08
N GLU A 11 14.95 1.26 -1.09
CA GLU A 11 13.73 1.22 -1.90
C GLU A 11 13.40 -0.21 -2.36
N ILE A 12 12.14 -0.62 -2.22
CA ILE A 12 11.61 -1.92 -2.67
C ILE A 12 10.19 -1.70 -3.24
N SER A 13 9.78 -2.45 -4.26
CA SER A 13 8.39 -2.42 -4.76
C SER A 13 7.53 -3.55 -4.19
N ALA A 14 6.24 -3.29 -3.99
CA ALA A 14 5.24 -4.28 -3.59
C ALA A 14 4.01 -4.21 -4.47
N VAL A 15 3.56 -5.38 -4.95
CA VAL A 15 2.22 -5.53 -5.50
C VAL A 15 1.20 -5.47 -4.34
N PRO A 16 0.13 -4.66 -4.41
CA PRO A 16 -0.96 -4.73 -3.44
C PRO A 16 -1.50 -6.16 -3.29
N GLY A 17 -1.77 -6.58 -2.06
CA GLY A 17 -2.17 -7.94 -1.72
C GLY A 17 -1.01 -8.93 -1.56
N SER A 18 0.21 -8.55 -1.93
CA SER A 18 1.42 -9.35 -1.66
C SER A 18 2.00 -9.07 -0.28
N THR A 19 2.87 -9.97 0.19
CA THR A 19 3.61 -9.84 1.45
C THR A 19 5.10 -9.82 1.15
N LEU A 20 5.80 -8.87 1.76
CA LEU A 20 7.25 -8.72 1.70
C LEU A 20 7.85 -8.81 3.10
N THR A 21 9.10 -9.24 3.17
CA THR A 21 9.89 -9.24 4.42
C THR A 21 11.10 -8.35 4.26
N LEU A 22 11.18 -7.33 5.11
CA LEU A 22 12.23 -6.33 5.13
C LEU A 22 13.16 -6.57 6.34
N PRO A 23 14.46 -6.86 6.14
CA PRO A 23 15.41 -6.97 7.23
C PRO A 23 15.70 -5.60 7.84
N LEU A 24 15.48 -5.46 9.15
CA LEU A 24 15.83 -4.29 9.95
C LEU A 24 16.96 -4.67 10.91
N THR A 25 18.10 -3.99 10.80
CA THR A 25 19.21 -4.14 11.76
C THR A 25 19.01 -3.15 12.89
N ILE A 26 19.17 -3.60 14.14
CA ILE A 26 19.13 -2.77 15.35
C ILE A 26 20.43 -2.97 16.11
N HIS A 27 21.12 -1.89 16.44
CA HIS A 27 22.41 -1.87 17.12
C HIS A 27 22.33 -1.07 18.42
N ASN A 28 22.59 -1.72 19.55
CA ASN A 28 22.84 -1.06 20.82
C ASN A 28 24.28 -0.52 20.82
N LEU A 29 24.43 0.79 20.69
CA LEU A 29 25.71 1.51 20.73
C LEU A 29 26.23 1.75 22.15
N GLY A 30 25.39 1.52 23.17
CA GLY A 30 25.77 1.67 24.57
C GLY A 30 26.62 0.52 25.08
N ASP A 31 27.03 0.64 26.34
CA ASP A 31 27.98 -0.26 27.00
C ASP A 31 27.25 -1.31 27.87
N SER A 32 25.97 -1.07 28.16
CA SER A 32 25.10 -1.90 29.00
C SER A 32 24.05 -2.63 28.18
N THR A 33 23.54 -3.73 28.74
CA THR A 33 22.35 -4.39 28.20
C THR A 33 21.15 -3.44 28.27
N GLU A 34 20.40 -3.35 27.18
CA GLU A 34 19.19 -2.54 27.05
C GLU A 34 18.09 -3.38 26.39
N SER A 35 16.83 -3.06 26.69
CA SER A 35 15.68 -3.69 26.03
C SER A 35 14.89 -2.66 25.26
N TYR A 36 14.40 -3.04 24.09
CA TYR A 36 13.70 -2.17 23.15
C TYR A 36 12.30 -2.71 22.87
N THR A 37 11.32 -1.82 22.89
CA THR A 37 10.00 -2.04 22.29
C THR A 37 10.03 -1.55 20.84
N ILE A 38 9.63 -2.40 19.91
CA ILE A 38 9.71 -2.15 18.47
C ILE A 38 8.28 -2.19 17.91
N VAL A 39 7.83 -1.07 17.34
CA VAL A 39 6.45 -0.92 16.86
C VAL A 39 6.40 -0.24 15.49
N PRO A 40 5.48 -0.66 14.60
CA PRO A 40 5.20 0.08 13.39
C PRO A 40 4.69 1.49 13.69
N ALA A 41 5.00 2.44 12.82
CA ALA A 41 4.58 3.82 12.90
C ALA A 41 4.21 4.38 11.51
N GLY A 42 3.61 5.57 11.50
CA GLY A 42 3.23 6.24 10.26
C GLY A 42 2.01 5.65 9.55
N LEU A 43 1.83 6.01 8.28
CA LEU A 43 0.66 5.64 7.47
C LEU A 43 0.61 4.15 7.13
N ALA A 44 1.78 3.50 7.10
CA ALA A 44 1.92 2.09 6.79
C ALA A 44 1.70 1.15 7.98
N ALA A 45 1.54 1.69 9.19
CA ALA A 45 1.49 0.90 10.42
C ALA A 45 0.37 -0.15 10.44
N SER A 46 -0.76 0.12 9.78
CA SER A 46 -1.91 -0.80 9.76
C SER A 46 -1.68 -2.08 8.96
N TRP A 47 -0.67 -2.11 8.10
CA TRP A 47 -0.31 -3.24 7.25
C TRP A 47 1.18 -3.60 7.34
N THR A 48 1.82 -3.18 8.43
CA THR A 48 3.20 -3.52 8.78
C THR A 48 3.20 -4.31 10.09
N ASN A 49 3.94 -5.40 10.14
CA ASN A 49 4.05 -6.28 11.28
C ASN A 49 5.53 -6.49 11.65
N VAL A 50 5.82 -6.55 12.95
CA VAL A 50 7.18 -6.75 13.47
C VAL A 50 7.26 -8.15 14.03
N SER A 51 8.13 -8.99 13.46
CA SER A 51 8.32 -10.39 13.92
C SER A 51 8.66 -10.49 15.41
N ARG A 52 9.39 -9.50 15.94
CA ARG A 52 9.79 -9.39 17.35
C ARG A 52 9.60 -7.97 17.87
N GLY A 53 8.46 -7.74 18.53
CA GLY A 53 8.14 -6.43 19.12
C GLY A 53 8.92 -6.08 20.39
N ASN A 54 9.66 -7.03 20.97
CA ASN A 54 10.56 -6.80 22.09
C ASN A 54 11.91 -7.45 21.81
N LEU A 55 12.99 -6.72 22.05
CA LEU A 55 14.36 -7.16 21.78
C LEU A 55 15.29 -6.71 22.91
N THR A 56 16.11 -7.61 23.43
CA THR A 56 17.14 -7.27 24.42
C THR A 56 18.52 -7.45 23.80
N LEU A 57 19.35 -6.41 23.82
CA LEU A 57 20.69 -6.42 23.25
C LEU A 57 21.73 -6.08 24.31
N PHE A 58 22.84 -6.82 24.30
CA PHE A 58 24.03 -6.43 25.06
C PHE A 58 24.64 -5.15 24.50
N GLY A 59 25.39 -4.43 25.33
CA GLY A 59 26.15 -3.27 24.88
C GLY A 59 27.07 -3.60 23.70
N GLY A 60 27.07 -2.76 22.68
CA GLY A 60 27.84 -2.91 21.44
C GLY A 60 27.32 -3.98 20.48
N SER A 61 26.28 -4.76 20.84
CA SER A 61 25.74 -5.82 20.00
C SER A 61 24.62 -5.34 19.07
N GLN A 62 24.48 -6.02 17.94
CA GLN A 62 23.41 -5.78 16.98
C GLN A 62 22.66 -7.07 16.65
N GLU A 63 21.41 -6.93 16.24
CA GLU A 63 20.59 -8.03 15.77
C GLU A 63 19.72 -7.60 14.59
N VAL A 64 19.41 -8.55 13.70
CA VAL A 64 18.50 -8.35 12.58
C VAL A 64 17.14 -8.95 12.92
N ILE A 65 16.08 -8.19 12.67
CA ILE A 65 14.70 -8.66 12.78
C ILE A 65 13.99 -8.49 11.45
N ASP A 66 12.97 -9.32 11.25
CA ASP A 66 12.12 -9.27 10.07
C ASP A 66 10.93 -8.34 10.30
N ILE A 67 10.72 -7.43 9.35
CA ILE A 67 9.54 -6.57 9.26
C ILE A 67 8.70 -7.07 8.09
N GLU A 68 7.51 -7.57 8.39
CA GLU A 68 6.57 -8.08 7.39
C GLU A 68 5.65 -6.93 6.94
N VAL A 69 5.56 -6.72 5.63
CA VAL A 69 4.82 -5.60 5.04
C VAL A 69 3.86 -6.16 4.00
N SER A 70 2.57 -5.88 4.17
CA SER A 70 1.49 -6.45 3.34
C SER A 70 0.50 -5.37 2.91
N PRO A 71 0.84 -4.47 1.96
CA PRO A 71 -0.05 -3.42 1.51
C PRO A 71 -1.34 -4.04 0.96
N PRO A 72 -2.53 -3.68 1.44
CA PRO A 72 -3.76 -4.36 1.05
C PRO A 72 -4.17 -3.99 -0.39
N GLU A 73 -4.76 -4.93 -1.12
CA GLU A 73 -5.33 -4.70 -2.46
C GLU A 73 -6.67 -3.94 -2.34
N LEU A 74 -6.58 -2.64 -2.10
CA LEU A 74 -7.70 -1.72 -1.94
C LEU A 74 -7.43 -0.45 -2.75
N SER A 75 -8.48 0.17 -3.28
CA SER A 75 -8.37 1.46 -3.98
C SER A 75 -7.82 2.59 -3.10
N THR A 76 -7.94 2.45 -1.78
CA THR A 76 -7.38 3.38 -0.79
C THR A 76 -5.90 3.17 -0.50
N THR A 77 -5.29 2.09 -1.00
CA THR A 77 -3.84 1.83 -0.89
C THR A 77 -3.12 2.50 -2.06
N THR A 78 -2.99 3.83 -1.98
CA THR A 78 -2.45 4.68 -3.06
C THR A 78 -1.13 4.15 -3.64
N ALA A 79 -1.07 4.03 -4.95
CA ALA A 79 0.15 3.64 -5.64
C ALA A 79 1.26 4.71 -5.50
N GLY A 80 2.51 4.26 -5.51
CA GLY A 80 3.70 5.10 -5.44
C GLY A 80 4.46 5.00 -4.11
N PRO A 81 5.40 5.94 -3.87
CA PRO A 81 6.28 5.90 -2.71
C PRO A 81 5.51 6.02 -1.39
N THR A 82 5.70 5.06 -0.50
CA THR A 82 5.11 5.01 0.83
C THR A 82 6.19 4.72 1.87
N ALA A 83 6.29 5.55 2.90
CA ALA A 83 7.27 5.36 3.97
C ALA A 83 6.87 4.20 4.90
N ILE A 84 7.76 3.23 5.07
CA ILE A 84 7.70 2.22 6.12
C ILE A 84 8.53 2.74 7.30
N ALA A 85 7.86 3.01 8.42
CA ALA A 85 8.51 3.54 9.62
C ALA A 85 8.37 2.56 10.78
N ILE A 86 9.50 2.24 11.42
CA ILE A 86 9.55 1.40 12.61
C ILE A 86 10.15 2.22 13.74
N ARG A 87 9.43 2.33 14.84
CA ARG A 87 9.87 3.04 16.04
C ARG A 87 10.53 2.06 17.01
N ILE A 88 11.74 2.37 17.44
CA ILE A 88 12.53 1.60 18.41
C ILE A 88 12.61 2.43 19.69
N ILE A 89 12.04 1.92 20.77
CA ILE A 89 11.85 2.63 22.03
C ILE A 89 12.63 1.90 23.12
N PRO A 90 13.72 2.49 23.66
CA PRO A 90 14.42 1.92 24.81
C PRO A 90 13.50 1.88 26.03
N LEU A 91 13.65 0.85 26.87
CA LEU A 91 12.85 0.70 28.09
C LEU A 91 13.44 1.48 29.26
N GLY A 92 14.76 1.71 29.27
CA GLY A 92 15.45 2.52 30.28
C GLY A 92 15.12 4.02 30.21
N ASP A 93 15.17 4.59 29.00
CA ASP A 93 14.83 6.00 28.74
C ASP A 93 14.09 6.14 27.40
N ALA A 94 12.80 6.44 27.47
CA ALA A 94 11.93 6.53 26.30
C ALA A 94 12.21 7.79 25.45
N ASP A 95 12.87 8.81 26.00
CA ASP A 95 13.23 10.03 25.26
C ASP A 95 14.34 9.76 24.22
N ASP A 96 15.03 8.63 24.35
CA ASP A 96 16.07 8.14 23.45
C ASP A 96 15.51 7.29 22.27
N ALA A 97 14.18 7.31 22.06
CA ALA A 97 13.53 6.60 20.97
C ALA A 97 13.96 7.12 19.59
N MET A 98 14.02 6.22 18.63
CA MET A 98 14.36 6.53 17.24
C MET A 98 13.41 5.88 16.25
N VAL A 99 13.43 6.35 15.00
CA VAL A 99 12.64 5.80 13.91
C VAL A 99 13.60 5.37 12.80
N ALA A 100 13.50 4.12 12.39
CA ALA A 100 14.10 3.62 11.16
C ALA A 100 13.07 3.68 10.04
N GLU A 101 13.46 4.20 8.88
CA GLU A 101 12.58 4.39 7.73
C GLU A 101 13.18 3.77 6.46
N THR A 102 12.32 3.26 5.59
CA THR A 102 12.64 2.87 4.21
C THR A 102 11.45 3.19 3.31
N THR A 103 11.67 3.26 1.99
CA THR A 103 10.62 3.55 1.02
C THR A 103 10.11 2.26 0.38
N LEU A 104 8.79 2.04 0.46
CA LEU A 104 8.10 1.03 -0.32
C LEU A 104 7.37 1.68 -1.49
N VAL A 105 7.66 1.26 -2.72
CA VAL A 105 6.91 1.65 -3.91
C VAL A 105 5.72 0.70 -4.06
N VAL A 106 4.53 1.17 -3.71
CA VAL A 106 3.29 0.42 -3.93
C VAL A 106 2.98 0.45 -5.43
N GLU A 107 2.86 -0.73 -6.04
CA GLU A 107 2.57 -0.83 -7.46
C GLU A 107 1.12 -0.44 -7.77
N PRO A 108 0.86 0.15 -8.96
CA PRO A 108 -0.49 0.44 -9.40
C PRO A 108 -1.22 -0.84 -9.81
N PHE A 109 -2.54 -0.87 -9.60
CA PHE A 109 -3.43 -1.84 -10.21
C PHE A 109 -4.70 -1.18 -10.72
N ASP A 110 -5.21 -1.73 -11.82
CA ASP A 110 -6.40 -1.26 -12.50
C ASP A 110 -7.58 -2.20 -12.23
N ASP A 111 -8.69 -1.66 -11.73
CA ASP A 111 -9.96 -2.39 -11.61
C ASP A 111 -11.12 -1.44 -11.91
N CYS A 112 -11.24 -1.05 -13.18
CA CYS A 112 -12.38 -0.24 -13.65
C CYS A 112 -13.55 -1.14 -14.02
N ARG A 113 -14.71 -0.85 -13.44
CA ARG A 113 -15.94 -1.63 -13.64
C ARG A 113 -17.02 -0.75 -14.23
N ILE A 114 -17.84 -1.34 -15.09
CA ILE A 114 -18.99 -0.67 -15.69
C ILE A 114 -20.27 -1.41 -15.32
N VAL A 115 -21.28 -0.66 -14.85
CA VAL A 115 -22.57 -1.21 -14.44
C VAL A 115 -23.68 -0.46 -15.17
N ALA A 116 -24.58 -1.21 -15.84
CA ALA A 116 -25.76 -0.63 -16.46
C ALA A 116 -26.79 -0.25 -15.39
N LEU A 117 -27.20 1.01 -15.38
CA LEU A 117 -28.24 1.53 -14.50
C LEU A 117 -29.63 1.18 -15.03
N GLN A 118 -30.61 1.21 -14.12
CA GLN A 118 -32.02 1.01 -14.44
C GLN A 118 -32.81 2.28 -14.10
N PRO A 119 -33.90 2.57 -14.85
CA PRO A 119 -34.48 1.75 -15.93
C PRO A 119 -33.91 2.07 -17.32
N ILE A 120 -33.79 1.04 -18.17
CA ILE A 120 -33.40 1.22 -19.58
C ILE A 120 -34.57 1.79 -20.39
N GLN A 121 -34.33 2.87 -21.13
CA GLN A 121 -35.34 3.45 -22.01
C GLN A 121 -35.30 2.75 -23.38
N ARG A 122 -36.33 1.97 -23.72
CA ARG A 122 -36.37 1.16 -24.95
C ARG A 122 -37.53 1.53 -25.86
N SER A 123 -37.26 1.47 -27.16
CA SER A 123 -38.22 1.59 -28.25
C SER A 123 -37.92 0.52 -29.32
N ARG A 124 -38.77 0.41 -30.35
CA ARG A 124 -38.68 -0.67 -31.36
C ARG A 124 -37.30 -0.81 -32.02
N HIS A 125 -36.58 0.29 -32.27
CA HIS A 125 -35.28 0.28 -32.95
C HIS A 125 -34.20 1.10 -32.23
N ARG A 126 -34.45 1.55 -30.99
CA ARG A 126 -33.50 2.36 -30.22
C ARG A 126 -33.63 2.05 -28.74
N ALA A 127 -32.51 1.99 -28.04
CA ALA A 127 -32.47 1.94 -26.59
C ALA A 127 -31.42 2.94 -26.09
N THR A 128 -31.69 3.58 -24.95
CA THR A 128 -30.76 4.42 -24.23
C THR A 128 -30.45 3.75 -22.90
N TYR A 129 -29.16 3.58 -22.63
CA TYR A 129 -28.63 3.00 -21.40
C TYR A 129 -27.86 4.08 -20.66
N GLU A 130 -28.02 4.12 -19.35
CA GLU A 130 -27.11 4.85 -18.48
C GLU A 130 -26.16 3.85 -17.84
N PHE A 131 -24.88 4.21 -17.75
CA PHE A 131 -23.85 3.37 -17.16
C PHE A 131 -23.16 4.15 -16.04
N MET A 132 -22.88 3.45 -14.93
CA MET A 132 -21.93 3.91 -13.92
C MET A 132 -20.57 3.30 -14.25
N VAL A 133 -19.52 4.11 -14.22
CA VAL A 133 -18.14 3.65 -14.28
C VAL A 133 -17.54 3.86 -12.89
N GLU A 134 -16.99 2.80 -12.32
CA GLU A 134 -16.40 2.81 -10.99
C GLU A 134 -14.93 2.41 -11.08
N ASN A 135 -14.06 3.16 -10.40
CA ASN A 135 -12.67 2.82 -10.23
C ASN A 135 -12.45 2.11 -8.89
N HIS A 136 -12.14 0.82 -8.94
CA HIS A 136 -11.71 0.03 -7.78
C HIS A 136 -10.19 -0.18 -7.76
N GLY A 137 -9.46 0.39 -8.72
CA GLY A 137 -8.00 0.47 -8.74
C GLY A 137 -7.47 1.48 -7.72
N ASN A 138 -6.15 1.48 -7.49
CA ASN A 138 -5.50 2.39 -6.55
C ASN A 138 -4.81 3.60 -7.20
N THR A 139 -5.12 3.86 -8.47
CA THR A 139 -4.70 5.06 -9.21
C THR A 139 -5.88 5.71 -9.91
N VAL A 140 -5.78 7.01 -10.19
CA VAL A 140 -6.74 7.70 -11.06
C VAL A 140 -6.73 7.04 -12.44
N ALA A 141 -7.91 6.72 -12.96
CA ALA A 141 -8.09 6.07 -14.24
C ALA A 141 -8.86 6.95 -15.22
N SER A 142 -8.56 6.79 -16.51
CA SER A 142 -9.36 7.38 -17.58
C SER A 142 -9.87 6.25 -18.47
N CYS A 143 -11.18 6.06 -18.48
CA CYS A 143 -11.85 5.00 -19.21
C CYS A 143 -12.45 5.55 -20.50
N ARG A 144 -12.10 4.95 -21.64
CA ARG A 144 -12.80 5.19 -22.92
C ARG A 144 -13.81 4.08 -23.17
N LEU A 145 -15.03 4.45 -23.53
CA LEU A 145 -16.11 3.51 -23.76
C LEU A 145 -16.21 3.16 -25.25
N HIS A 146 -16.38 1.88 -25.53
CA HIS A 146 -16.48 1.34 -26.89
C HIS A 146 -17.65 0.36 -26.98
N LEU A 147 -18.46 0.50 -28.03
CA LEU A 147 -19.51 -0.45 -28.35
C LEU A 147 -18.88 -1.63 -29.08
N ILE A 148 -18.95 -2.81 -28.47
CA ILE A 148 -18.50 -4.06 -29.09
C ILE A 148 -19.75 -4.88 -29.40
N ASP A 149 -20.21 -4.83 -30.66
CA ASP A 149 -21.28 -5.67 -31.18
C ASP A 149 -20.73 -6.64 -32.23
N SER A 150 -20.66 -7.93 -31.88
CA SER A 150 -20.22 -8.97 -32.82
C SER A 150 -21.18 -9.20 -33.99
N THR A 151 -22.42 -8.72 -33.91
CA THR A 151 -23.43 -8.93 -34.96
C THR A 151 -23.39 -7.86 -36.05
N ASP A 152 -22.74 -6.73 -35.81
CA ASP A 152 -22.72 -5.55 -36.69
C ASP A 152 -24.13 -5.04 -37.04
N ARG A 153 -25.07 -5.16 -36.10
CA ARG A 153 -26.48 -4.76 -36.26
C ARG A 153 -26.87 -3.57 -35.39
N VAL A 154 -26.01 -3.23 -34.43
CA VAL A 154 -26.21 -2.13 -33.49
C VAL A 154 -25.16 -1.07 -33.75
N ASP A 155 -25.62 0.15 -33.98
CA ASP A 155 -24.79 1.34 -33.91
C ASP A 155 -25.17 2.15 -32.67
N GLY A 156 -24.21 2.88 -32.13
CA GLY A 156 -24.39 3.68 -30.94
C GLY A 156 -23.10 4.35 -30.48
N ASP A 157 -23.28 5.47 -29.80
CA ASP A 157 -22.23 6.27 -29.21
C ASP A 157 -22.38 6.32 -27.68
N PHE A 158 -21.28 6.71 -27.02
CA PHE A 158 -21.26 7.02 -25.60
C PHE A 158 -21.10 8.53 -25.43
N ASP A 159 -21.94 9.13 -24.61
CA ASP A 159 -21.85 10.54 -24.23
C ASP A 159 -21.80 10.66 -22.69
N PRO A 160 -20.65 11.02 -22.09
CA PRO A 160 -19.37 11.27 -22.76
C PRO A 160 -18.70 9.98 -23.27
N PRO A 161 -17.84 10.04 -24.30
CA PRO A 161 -17.14 8.87 -24.83
C PRO A 161 -15.98 8.38 -23.93
N ALA A 162 -15.57 9.21 -22.97
CA ALA A 162 -14.58 8.86 -21.97
C ALA A 162 -14.88 9.56 -20.64
N VAL A 163 -14.51 8.90 -19.54
CA VAL A 163 -14.71 9.39 -18.16
C VAL A 163 -13.41 9.26 -17.37
N GLY A 164 -13.13 10.22 -16.50
CA GLY A 164 -12.08 10.12 -15.49
C GLY A 164 -12.69 9.67 -14.17
N VAL A 165 -12.11 8.65 -13.54
CA VAL A 165 -12.61 7.99 -12.33
C VAL A 165 -11.49 7.63 -11.36
#